data_AF-A0A928VK44-F1
#
_entry.id   AF-A0A928VK44-F1
#
_cell.length_a   1.000
_cell.length_b   1.000
_cell.length_c   1.000
_cell.angle_alpha   90.00
_cell.angle_beta   90.00
_cell.angle_gamma   90.00
#
_symmetry.space_group_name_H-M   'P 1'
#
loop_
_entity.id
_entity.type
_entity.pdbx_description
1 polymer ?
#
loop_
_entity_poly.entity_id
_entity_poly.type
_entity_poly.pdbx_seq_one_letter_code
_entity_poly.pdbx_strand_id
1 'polypeptide(L)'
;VLLITDDWVVKDNAREALNFHINLYGYALLAMLFFISVIGIPVAFVIGIGLAIFSWVLPIVAIVKVLDSPSQPYRYPFILRIL
;
A
#
# COMPACT_ATOMS: atom_id res chain seq x y z
N VAL A 1 -2.90 -17.48 -0.97
CA VAL A 1 -2.75 -17.12 -2.39
C VAL A 1 -1.28 -17.11 -2.81
N LEU A 2 -0.42 -16.24 -2.25
CA LEU A 2 0.99 -16.12 -2.65
C LEU A 2 1.79 -17.43 -2.66
N LEU A 3 1.60 -18.30 -1.66
CA LEU A 3 2.36 -19.55 -1.49
C LEU A 3 1.70 -20.78 -2.12
N ILE A 4 0.48 -20.64 -2.65
CA ILE A 4 -0.40 -21.77 -3.02
C ILE A 4 -0.83 -21.70 -4.48
N THR A 5 -0.90 -20.51 -5.08
CA THR A 5 -1.31 -20.35 -6.48
C THR A 5 -0.11 -20.55 -7.40
N ASP A 6 -0.28 -21.22 -8.54
CA ASP A 6 0.79 -21.37 -9.55
C ASP A 6 0.77 -20.27 -10.61
N ASP A 7 -0.32 -19.52 -10.70
CA ASP A 7 -0.42 -18.37 -11.60
C ASP A 7 0.52 -17.25 -11.15
N TRP A 8 1.48 -16.93 -12.01
CA TRP A 8 2.48 -15.90 -11.76
C TRP A 8 1.87 -14.50 -11.63
N VAL A 9 0.76 -14.21 -12.33
CA VAL A 9 0.09 -12.90 -12.27
C VAL A 9 -0.56 -12.71 -10.89
N VAL A 10 -1.24 -13.74 -10.40
CA VAL A 10 -1.88 -13.73 -9.09
C VAL A 10 -0.82 -13.65 -7.98
N LYS A 11 0.30 -14.39 -8.13
CA LYS A 11 1.46 -14.31 -7.23
C LYS A 11 2.05 -12.90 -7.17
N ASP A 12 2.30 -12.27 -8.30
CA ASP A 12 2.92 -10.95 -8.37
C ASP A 12 1.99 -9.85 -7.82
N ASN A 13 0.69 -9.90 -8.14
CA ASN A 13 -0.32 -9.02 -7.53
C ASN A 13 -0.38 -9.18 -6.00
N ALA A 14 -0.31 -10.42 -5.51
CA ALA A 14 -0.29 -10.68 -4.07
C ALA A 14 0.99 -10.15 -3.40
N ARG A 15 2.15 -10.24 -4.04
CA ARG A 15 3.39 -9.62 -3.53
C ARG A 15 3.30 -8.10 -3.50
N GLU A 16 2.80 -7.49 -4.57
CA GLU A 16 2.72 -6.04 -4.64
C GLU A 16 1.71 -5.48 -3.62
N ALA A 17 0.57 -6.15 -3.42
CA ALA A 17 -0.40 -5.79 -2.38
C ALA A 17 0.19 -5.90 -0.96
N LEU A 18 1.03 -6.92 -0.71
CA LEU A 18 1.70 -7.10 0.58
C LEU A 18 2.78 -6.03 0.80
N ASN A 19 3.63 -5.78 -0.22
CA ASN A 19 4.60 -4.69 -0.19
C ASN A 19 3.91 -3.34 0.08
N PHE A 20 2.76 -3.07 -0.54
CA PHE A 20 1.98 -1.86 -0.27
C PHE A 20 1.55 -1.73 1.19
N HIS A 21 0.99 -2.77 1.81
CA HIS A 21 0.57 -2.72 3.21
C HIS A 21 1.75 -2.59 4.18
N ILE A 22 2.88 -3.23 3.89
CA ILE A 22 4.10 -3.08 4.69
C ILE A 22 4.56 -1.61 4.69
N ASN A 23 4.60 -0.97 3.52
CA ASN A 23 4.94 0.45 3.39
C ASN A 23 3.92 1.32 4.13
N LEU A 24 2.62 1.07 3.94
CA LEU A 24 1.55 1.79 4.60
C LEU A 24 1.67 1.75 6.13
N TYR A 25 1.94 0.57 6.70
CA TYR A 25 2.15 0.41 8.14
C TYR A 25 3.46 1.04 8.62
N GLY A 26 4.53 1.00 7.81
CA GLY A 26 5.76 1.74 8.09
C GLY A 26 5.51 3.24 8.23
N TYR A 27 4.80 3.84 7.28
CA TYR A 27 4.41 5.25 7.35
C TYR A 27 3.45 5.55 8.51
N ALA A 28 2.55 4.63 8.84
CA ALA A 28 1.65 4.78 9.99
C ALA A 28 2.42 4.81 11.32
N LEU A 29 3.46 3.97 11.47
CA LEU A 29 4.35 4.01 12.64
C LEU A 29 5.14 5.32 12.71
N LEU A 30 5.62 5.83 11.56
CA LEU A 30 6.27 7.14 11.51
C LEU A 30 5.30 8.26 11.92
N ALA A 31 4.06 8.24 11.44
CA ALA A 31 3.04 9.20 11.85
C ALA A 31 2.76 9.13 13.36
N MET A 32 2.72 7.92 13.92
CA MET A 32 2.56 7.71 15.36
C MET A 32 3.70 8.34 16.17
N LEU A 33 4.94 8.26 15.68
CA LEU A 33 6.10 8.88 16.32
C LEU A 33 5.96 10.41 16.42
N PHE A 34 5.37 11.06 15.41
CA PHE A 34 5.17 12.51 15.41
C PHE A 34 4.16 12.99 16.46
N PHE A 35 3.23 12.15 16.92
CA PHE A 35 2.30 12.51 18.00
C PHE A 35 2.97 12.75 19.37
N ILE A 36 4.24 12.36 19.56
CA ILE A 36 4.98 12.57 20.81
C ILE A 36 5.19 14.07 21.10
N SER A 37 5.20 14.92 20.06
CA SER A 37 5.43 16.35 20.22
C SER A 37 4.23 17.16 19.73
N VAL A 38 3.92 18.28 20.41
CA VAL A 38 2.81 19.17 20.02
C VAL A 38 2.98 19.71 18.60
N ILE A 39 4.22 19.99 18.19
CA ILE A 39 4.55 20.47 16.84
C ILE A 39 4.40 19.34 15.80
N GLY A 40 4.64 18.09 16.20
CA GLY A 40 4.48 16.93 15.33
C GLY A 40 3.02 16.52 15.12
N ILE A 41 2.07 16.93 15.98
CA ILE A 41 0.64 16.61 15.82
C ILE A 41 0.10 17.09 14.46
N PRO A 42 0.26 18.36 14.03
CA PRO A 42 -0.14 18.79 12.69
C PRO A 42 0.46 17.95 11.56
N VAL A 43 1.74 17.59 11.68
CA VAL A 43 2.44 16.77 10.69
C VAL A 43 1.86 15.35 10.65
N ALA A 44 1.57 14.77 11.80
CA ALA A 44 0.96 13.45 11.92
C ALA A 44 -0.45 13.41 11.31
N PHE A 45 -1.22 14.48 11.44
CA PHE A 45 -2.53 14.60 10.78
C PHE A 45 -2.42 14.63 9.25
N VAL A 46 -1.50 15.41 8.70
CA VAL A 46 -1.28 15.47 7.24
C VAL A 46 -0.90 14.10 6.71
N ILE A 47 0.04 13.43 7.38
CA ILE A 47 0.46 12.07 7.00
C ILE A 47 -0.71 11.08 7.16
N GLY A 48 -1.45 11.15 8.27
CA GLY A 48 -2.58 10.27 8.55
C GLY A 48 -3.71 10.38 7.52
N ILE A 49 -4.05 11.60 7.10
CA ILE A 49 -5.03 11.84 6.03
C ILE A 49 -4.52 11.25 4.72
N GLY A 50 -3.25 11.48 4.37
CA GLY A 50 -2.63 10.88 3.19
C GLY A 50 -2.75 9.36 3.21
N LEU A 51 -2.35 8.72 4.31
CA LEU A 51 -2.44 7.27 4.48
C LEU A 51 -3.86 6.75 4.37
N ALA A 52 -4.84 7.45 4.96
CA ALA A 52 -6.24 7.09 4.86
C ALA A 52 -6.75 7.17 3.41
N ILE A 53 -6.32 8.17 2.62
CA ILE A 53 -6.72 8.26 1.21
C ILE A 53 -6.05 7.13 0.41
N PHE A 54 -4.73 6.97 0.53
CA PHE A 54 -3.97 6.00 -0.24
C PHE A 54 -4.38 4.55 0.06
N SER A 55 -4.74 4.23 1.32
CA SER A 55 -5.15 2.88 1.72
C SER A 55 -6.45 2.41 1.08
N TRP A 56 -7.30 3.34 0.63
CA TRP A 56 -8.55 3.02 -0.05
C TRP A 56 -8.45 3.22 -1.57
N VAL A 57 -7.91 4.36 -2.01
CA VAL A 57 -7.89 4.73 -3.43
C VAL A 57 -7.00 3.78 -4.23
N LEU A 58 -5.79 3.46 -3.75
CA LEU A 58 -4.86 2.65 -4.53
C LEU A 58 -5.34 1.20 -4.71
N PRO A 59 -5.89 0.51 -3.69
CA PRO A 59 -6.48 -0.81 -3.89
C PRO A 59 -7.65 -0.81 -4.86
N ILE A 60 -8.52 0.22 -4.83
CA ILE A 60 -9.62 0.34 -5.79
C ILE A 60 -9.08 0.47 -7.22
N VAL A 61 -8.07 1.32 -7.42
CA VAL A 61 -7.41 1.49 -8.73
C VAL A 61 -6.75 0.18 -9.18
N ALA A 62 -6.12 -0.55 -8.26
CA ALA A 62 -5.52 -1.85 -8.55
C ALA A 62 -6.57 -2.85 -9.05
N ILE A 63 -7.71 -2.94 -8.37
CA ILE A 63 -8.83 -3.81 -8.77
C ILE A 63 -9.32 -3.44 -10.17
N VAL A 64 -9.61 -2.16 -10.42
CA VAL A 64 -10.10 -1.71 -11.74
C VAL A 64 -9.11 -2.05 -12.85
N LYS A 65 -7.81 -1.85 -12.64
CA LYS A 65 -6.78 -2.19 -13.64
C LYS A 65 -6.62 -3.68 -13.87
N VAL A 66 -6.72 -4.50 -12.83
CA VAL A 66 -6.67 -5.97 -12.98
C VAL A 66 -7.92 -6.49 -13.70
N LEU A 67 -9.08 -5.85 -13.52
CA LEU A 67 -10.28 -6.18 -14.29
C LEU A 67 -10.17 -5.79 -15.77
N ASP A 68 -9.54 -4.66 -16.08
CA ASP A 68 -9.31 -4.20 -17.45
C ASP A 68 -8.23 -5.01 -18.18
N SER A 69 -7.16 -5.40 -17.47
CA SER A 69 -6.03 -6.15 -18.00
C SER A 69 -5.63 -7.31 -17.09
N PRO A 70 -6.38 -8.44 -17.10
CA PRO A 70 -6.18 -9.54 -16.16
C PRO A 70 -4.88 -10.32 -16.36
N SER A 71 -4.23 -10.19 -17.52
CA SER A 71 -2.94 -10.83 -17.81
C SER A 71 -1.73 -10.03 -17.31
N GLN A 72 -1.95 -8.83 -16.75
CA GLN A 72 -0.87 -7.98 -16.26
C GLN A 72 -1.04 -7.66 -14.77
N PRO A 73 0.00 -7.86 -13.94
CA PRO A 73 -0.05 -7.49 -12.54
C PRO A 73 0.00 -5.97 -12.36
N TYR A 74 -0.75 -5.45 -11.38
CA TYR A 74 -0.73 -4.05 -11.02
C TYR A 74 0.47 -3.74 -10.12
N ARG A 75 1.22 -2.69 -10.49
CA ARG A 75 2.35 -2.17 -9.72
C ARG A 75 1.91 -0.94 -8.95
N TYR A 76 1.92 -1.01 -7.62
CA TYR A 76 1.60 0.13 -6.77
C TYR A 76 2.70 1.19 -6.92
N PRO A 77 2.35 2.47 -7.10
CA PRO A 77 3.33 3.55 -7.11
C PRO A 77 3.79 3.88 -5.68
N PHE A 78 5.00 4.46 -5.55
CA PHE A 78 5.55 4.98 -4.29
C PHE A 78 5.70 3.97 -3.14
N ILE A 79 6.04 2.71 -3.46
CA ILE A 79 6.32 1.68 -2.46
C ILE A 79 7.73 1.10 -2.62
N LEU A 80 8.32 0.70 -1.49
CA LEU A 80 9.52 -0.13 -1.46
C LEU A 80 9.11 -1.59 -1.69
N ARG A 81 9.71 -2.23 -2.69
CA ARG A 81 9.51 -3.66 -2.99
C ARG A 81 10.54 -4.47 -2.23
N ILE A 82 10.12 -5.04 -1.10
CA ILE A 82 10.99 -5.79 -0.20
C ILE A 82 10.83 -7.30 -0.46
N LEU A 83 9.64 -7.72 -0.90
CA LEU A 83 9.25 -9.10 -1.20
C LEU A 83 9.14 -9.37 -2.70
#